data_AF-R8CIN8-F1
#
_entry.id   AF-R8CIN8-F1
#
_cell.length_a   1.000
_cell.length_b   1.000
_cell.length_c   1.000
_cell.angle_alpha   90.00
_cell.angle_beta   90.00
_cell.angle_gamma   90.00
#
_symmetry.space_group_name_H-M   'P 1'
#
loop_
_entity.id
_entity.type
_entity.pdbx_description
1 polymer ?
#
loop_
_entity_poly.entity_id
_entity_poly.type
_entity_poly.pdbx_seq_one_letter_code
_entity_poly.pdbx_strand_id
1 'polypeptide(L)'
;MGSITYNGNTYYGNSIQISNGAVFIDGVLQTEGLKGNLNIKVEGDIGQLITDAPTTIDGNVLGNLRSRGSVTCRNVQGYVDAGGSVTAHDVGGDVDAGGSVRCGKVGGSIDAGGSVRHG
;
A
#
# COMPACT_ATOMS: atom_id res chain seq x y z
N MET A 1 -11.15 7.32 8.83
CA MET A 1 -11.80 6.57 7.73
C MET A 1 -11.09 7.00 6.47
N GLY A 2 -10.45 6.06 5.79
CA GLY A 2 -9.67 6.37 4.59
C GLY A 2 -10.57 6.48 3.37
N SER A 3 -10.07 7.21 2.37
CA SER A 3 -10.66 7.26 1.04
C SER A 3 -9.63 6.78 0.01
N ILE A 4 -10.11 6.22 -1.09
CA ILE A 4 -9.29 5.95 -2.27
C ILE A 4 -9.83 6.78 -3.39
N THR A 5 -8.93 7.42 -4.12
CA THR A 5 -9.24 7.95 -5.43
C THR A 5 -8.57 7.09 -6.50
N TYR A 6 -9.39 6.60 -7.42
CA TYR A 6 -8.96 5.84 -8.59
C TYR A 6 -9.76 6.29 -9.82
N ASN A 7 -9.07 6.62 -10.92
CA ASN A 7 -9.66 7.17 -12.15
C ASN A 7 -10.66 8.31 -11.92
N GLY A 8 -10.43 9.14 -10.89
CA GLY A 8 -11.31 10.26 -10.53
C GLY A 8 -12.54 9.91 -9.70
N ASN A 9 -12.80 8.62 -9.43
CA ASN A 9 -13.83 8.18 -8.50
C ASN A 9 -13.25 8.02 -7.11
N THR A 10 -13.97 8.51 -6.09
CA THR A 10 -13.56 8.39 -4.69
C THR A 10 -14.46 7.41 -3.96
N TYR A 11 -13.86 6.45 -3.28
CA TYR A 11 -14.53 5.45 -2.44
C TYR A 11 -14.04 5.58 -1.00
N TYR A 12 -14.87 5.22 -0.03
CA TYR A 12 -14.56 5.33 1.40
C TYR A 12 -14.65 3.96 2.06
N GLY A 13 -13.66 3.65 2.89
CA GLY A 13 -13.66 2.39 3.64
C GLY A 13 -12.39 2.20 4.46
N ASN A 14 -12.30 1.05 5.11
CA ASN A 14 -11.20 0.70 6.00
C ASN A 14 -10.28 -0.37 5.40
N SER A 15 -10.84 -1.33 4.68
CA SER A 15 -10.12 -2.40 4.01
C SER A 15 -10.23 -2.26 2.50
N ILE A 16 -9.08 -2.25 1.84
CA ILE A 16 -8.98 -1.95 0.42
C ILE A 16 -8.33 -3.12 -0.28
N GLN A 17 -9.00 -3.66 -1.30
CA GLN A 17 -8.41 -4.67 -2.16
C GLN A 17 -8.60 -4.30 -3.62
N ILE A 18 -7.49 -4.19 -4.35
CA ILE A 18 -7.47 -3.91 -5.79
C ILE A 18 -6.70 -5.05 -6.46
N SER A 19 -7.40 -5.98 -7.08
CA SER A 19 -6.77 -7.17 -7.65
C SER A 19 -7.41 -7.55 -8.97
N ASN A 20 -6.60 -7.91 -9.97
CA ASN A 20 -7.06 -8.34 -11.30
C ASN A 20 -8.07 -7.38 -11.95
N GLY A 21 -7.91 -6.06 -11.75
CA GLY A 21 -8.80 -5.04 -12.29
C GLY A 21 -10.16 -4.93 -11.58
N ALA A 22 -10.31 -5.52 -10.40
CA ALA A 22 -11.47 -5.35 -9.52
C ALA A 22 -11.09 -4.59 -8.24
N VAL A 23 -12.01 -3.76 -7.75
CA VAL A 23 -11.87 -2.95 -6.53
C VAL A 23 -12.91 -3.37 -5.52
N PHE A 24 -12.46 -3.79 -4.34
CA PHE A 24 -13.28 -4.13 -3.20
C PHE A 24 -12.98 -3.18 -2.05
N ILE A 25 -14.04 -2.66 -1.44
CA ILE A 25 -13.98 -1.77 -0.28
C ILE A 25 -14.79 -2.43 0.83
N ASP A 26 -14.12 -2.70 1.95
CA ASP A 26 -14.69 -3.43 3.09
C ASP A 26 -15.35 -4.76 2.68
N GLY A 27 -14.75 -5.44 1.69
CA GLY A 27 -15.24 -6.70 1.13
C GLY A 27 -16.35 -6.57 0.08
N VAL A 28 -16.84 -5.36 -0.19
CA VAL A 28 -17.88 -5.10 -1.19
C VAL A 28 -17.26 -4.70 -2.52
N LEU A 29 -17.62 -5.42 -3.59
CA LEU A 29 -17.22 -5.08 -4.96
C LEU A 29 -17.78 -3.70 -5.34
N GLN A 30 -16.91 -2.76 -5.67
CA GLN A 30 -17.28 -1.42 -6.12
C GLN A 30 -17.25 -1.31 -7.64
N THR A 31 -16.23 -1.88 -8.28
CA THR A 31 -16.06 -1.86 -9.73
C THR A 31 -15.13 -2.99 -10.19
N GLU A 32 -15.26 -3.40 -11.44
CA GLU A 32 -14.44 -4.44 -12.07
C GLU A 32 -14.18 -4.14 -13.55
N GLY A 33 -13.32 -4.96 -14.17
CA GLY A 33 -12.97 -4.80 -15.59
C GLY A 33 -12.03 -3.62 -15.86
N LEU A 34 -11.35 -3.12 -14.83
CA LEU A 34 -10.37 -2.05 -14.97
C LEU A 34 -9.19 -2.51 -15.82
N LYS A 35 -8.80 -1.67 -16.78
CA LYS A 35 -7.69 -1.93 -17.71
C LYS A 35 -6.72 -0.75 -17.72
N GLY A 36 -5.45 -1.04 -18.05
CA GLY A 36 -4.41 -0.03 -18.18
C GLY A 36 -3.68 0.29 -16.87
N ASN A 37 -2.94 1.40 -16.88
CA ASN A 37 -2.14 1.82 -15.73
C ASN A 37 -3.05 2.39 -14.63
N LEU A 38 -3.06 1.75 -13.47
CA LEU A 38 -3.82 2.19 -12.32
C LEU A 38 -2.96 3.16 -11.50
N ASN A 39 -3.46 4.39 -11.27
CA ASN A 39 -2.86 5.30 -10.30
C ASN A 39 -3.75 5.34 -9.06
N ILE A 40 -3.24 4.80 -7.95
CA ILE A 40 -4.01 4.66 -6.71
C ILE A 40 -3.49 5.67 -5.72
N LYS A 41 -4.37 6.58 -5.30
CA LYS A 41 -4.14 7.47 -4.18
C LYS A 41 -5.06 7.10 -3.04
N VAL A 42 -4.51 6.83 -1.88
CA VAL A 42 -5.27 6.65 -0.63
C VAL A 42 -5.06 7.89 0.23
N GLU A 43 -6.12 8.43 0.81
CA GLU A 43 -6.07 9.56 1.73
C GLU A 43 -6.66 9.14 3.09
N GLY A 44 -6.01 9.54 4.17
CA GLY A 44 -6.43 9.20 5.53
C GLY A 44 -6.04 7.79 5.95
N ASP A 45 -6.40 7.46 7.19
CA ASP A 45 -6.00 6.20 7.82
C ASP A 45 -6.91 5.03 7.39
N ILE A 46 -6.28 3.91 7.04
CA ILE A 46 -6.93 2.65 6.65
C ILE A 46 -6.46 1.50 7.52
N GLY A 47 -7.27 0.44 7.61
CA GLY A 47 -6.92 -0.79 8.30
C GLY A 47 -5.95 -1.65 7.50
N GLN A 48 -6.28 -1.96 6.24
CA GLN A 48 -5.45 -2.81 5.38
C GLN A 48 -5.54 -2.42 3.91
N LEU A 49 -4.47 -2.68 3.17
CA LEU A 49 -4.42 -2.51 1.71
C LEU A 49 -3.81 -3.75 1.04
N ILE A 50 -4.49 -4.24 0.02
CA ILE A 50 -3.99 -5.22 -0.95
C ILE A 50 -4.16 -4.60 -2.34
N THR A 51 -3.10 -4.54 -3.14
CA THR A 51 -3.17 -3.93 -4.47
C THR A 51 -2.20 -4.57 -5.48
N ASP A 52 -2.62 -4.71 -6.73
CA ASP A 52 -1.73 -5.15 -7.81
C ASP A 52 -0.95 -3.99 -8.46
N ALA A 53 -1.18 -2.74 -8.04
CA ALA A 53 -0.63 -1.56 -8.69
C ALA A 53 0.20 -0.65 -7.75
N PRO A 54 1.10 0.17 -8.32
CA PRO A 54 1.82 1.19 -7.56
C PRO A 54 0.84 2.11 -6.83
N THR A 55 1.14 2.41 -5.56
CA THR A 55 0.19 3.11 -4.69
C THR A 55 0.88 4.15 -3.82
N THR A 56 0.24 5.32 -3.69
CA THR A 56 0.62 6.37 -2.75
C THR A 56 -0.46 6.53 -1.68
N ILE A 57 -0.08 6.52 -0.41
CA ILE A 57 -0.96 6.65 0.74
C ILE A 57 -0.56 7.91 1.51
N ASP A 58 -1.46 8.89 1.49
CA ASP A 58 -1.40 10.10 2.32
C ASP A 58 -2.16 9.84 3.63
N GLY A 59 -1.57 8.98 4.47
CA GLY A 59 -2.19 8.48 5.69
C GLY A 59 -1.41 7.30 6.28
N ASN A 60 -1.92 6.73 7.38
CA ASN A 60 -1.35 5.55 8.00
C ASN A 60 -2.11 4.27 7.59
N VAL A 61 -1.38 3.15 7.56
CA VAL A 61 -1.98 1.81 7.50
C VAL A 61 -1.88 1.18 8.88
N LEU A 62 -3.02 1.00 9.54
CA LEU A 62 -3.10 0.48 10.91
C LEU A 62 -2.88 -1.04 10.99
N GLY A 63 -2.84 -1.72 9.85
CA GLY A 63 -2.55 -3.14 9.72
C GLY A 63 -1.47 -3.38 8.68
N ASN A 64 -1.70 -4.31 7.77
CA ASN A 64 -0.73 -4.76 6.79
C ASN A 64 -0.94 -4.10 5.43
N LEU A 65 0.15 -3.96 4.68
CA LEU A 65 0.15 -3.45 3.33
C LEU A 65 0.79 -4.47 2.39
N ARG A 66 0.04 -4.91 1.37
CA ARG A 66 0.55 -5.77 0.30
C ARG A 66 0.37 -5.11 -1.06
N SER A 67 1.43 -5.01 -1.85
CA SER A 67 1.39 -4.48 -3.21
C SER A 67 2.22 -5.32 -4.17
N ARG A 68 1.77 -5.52 -5.41
CA ARG A 68 2.68 -6.01 -6.48
C ARG A 68 3.56 -4.90 -7.08
N GLY A 69 3.21 -3.63 -6.82
CA GLY A 69 3.95 -2.46 -7.29
C GLY A 69 4.82 -1.82 -6.21
N SER A 70 5.32 -0.63 -6.50
CA SER A 70 5.99 0.22 -5.51
C SER A 70 4.98 0.91 -4.60
N VAL A 71 5.37 1.14 -3.36
CA VAL A 71 4.50 1.72 -2.32
C VAL A 71 5.17 2.95 -1.72
N THR A 72 4.40 4.02 -1.57
CA THR A 72 4.77 5.17 -0.73
C THR A 72 3.68 5.40 0.30
N CYS A 73 4.03 5.44 1.58
CA CYS A 73 3.07 5.64 2.67
C CYS A 73 3.70 6.42 3.84
N ARG A 74 2.85 6.87 4.79
CA ARG A 74 3.35 7.51 6.02
C ARG A 74 3.84 6.45 6.99
N ASN A 75 2.95 5.82 7.75
CA ASN A 75 3.32 4.75 8.68
C ASN A 75 2.53 3.49 8.40
N VAL A 76 3.12 2.34 8.70
CA VAL A 76 2.46 1.03 8.68
C VAL A 76 2.64 0.40 10.05
N GLN A 77 1.56 0.06 10.75
CA GLN A 77 1.67 -0.60 12.05
C GLN A 77 2.03 -2.08 11.93
N GLY A 78 1.60 -2.74 10.86
CA GLY A 78 1.97 -4.11 10.52
C GLY A 78 3.22 -4.18 9.64
N TYR A 79 3.25 -5.16 8.74
CA TYR A 79 4.32 -5.34 7.76
C TYR A 79 3.98 -4.75 6.39
N VAL A 80 5.01 -4.58 5.56
CA VAL A 80 4.90 -4.19 4.15
C VAL A 80 5.49 -5.29 3.28
N ASP A 81 4.72 -5.75 2.30
CA ASP A 81 5.18 -6.65 1.22
C ASP A 81 4.92 -5.97 -0.12
N ALA A 82 5.98 -5.65 -0.85
CA ALA A 82 5.90 -4.96 -2.13
C ALA A 82 6.73 -5.66 -3.21
N GLY A 83 6.13 -5.94 -4.36
CA GLY A 83 6.88 -6.39 -5.55
C GLY A 83 7.85 -5.33 -6.09
N GLY A 84 7.58 -4.04 -5.82
CA GLY A 84 8.44 -2.91 -6.20
C GLY A 84 9.31 -2.38 -5.06
N SER A 85 9.56 -1.06 -5.07
CA SER A 85 10.27 -0.36 -4.00
C SER A 85 9.31 0.09 -2.90
N VAL A 86 9.79 0.13 -1.65
CA VAL A 86 9.02 0.63 -0.50
C VAL A 86 9.61 1.96 -0.02
N THR A 87 8.74 2.97 0.14
CA THR A 87 9.05 4.20 0.87
C THR A 87 8.03 4.39 1.98
N ALA A 88 8.48 4.40 3.23
CA ALA A 88 7.64 4.64 4.40
C ALA A 88 8.38 5.54 5.41
N HIS A 89 7.65 6.18 6.33
CA HIS A 89 8.24 6.82 7.49
C HIS A 89 8.57 5.76 8.55
N ASP A 90 7.59 5.13 9.19
CA ASP A 90 7.86 4.01 10.12
C ASP A 90 7.04 2.77 9.76
N VAL A 91 7.62 1.59 9.99
CA VAL A 91 6.97 0.28 9.84
C VAL A 91 7.09 -0.50 11.15
N GLY A 92 5.97 -0.97 11.69
CA GLY A 92 5.96 -1.70 12.96
C GLY A 92 6.43 -3.16 12.84
N GLY A 93 6.25 -3.78 11.68
CA GLY A 93 6.68 -5.15 11.38
C GLY A 93 7.83 -5.23 10.37
N ASP A 94 7.86 -6.33 9.61
CA ASP A 94 8.85 -6.57 8.56
C ASP A 94 8.57 -5.74 7.30
N VAL A 95 9.61 -5.54 6.48
CA VAL A 95 9.52 -4.91 5.16
C VAL A 95 10.17 -5.82 4.12
N ASP A 96 9.37 -6.37 3.22
CA ASP A 96 9.83 -7.13 2.06
C ASP A 96 9.59 -6.32 0.79
N ALA A 97 10.65 -6.10 0.00
CA ALA A 97 10.58 -5.35 -1.25
C ALA A 97 11.38 -6.03 -2.37
N GLY A 98 10.77 -6.21 -3.54
CA GLY A 98 11.51 -6.62 -4.74
C GLY A 98 12.53 -5.56 -5.20
N GLY A 99 12.29 -4.30 -4.86
CA GLY A 99 13.14 -3.15 -5.20
C GLY A 99 13.99 -2.64 -4.02
N SER A 100 14.16 -1.32 -3.95
CA SER A 100 14.86 -0.66 -2.85
C SER A 100 13.91 -0.33 -1.71
N VAL A 101 14.42 -0.29 -0.48
CA VAL A 101 13.67 0.11 0.71
C VAL A 101 14.21 1.43 1.25
N ARG A 102 13.30 2.39 1.47
CA ARG A 102 13.57 3.64 2.19
C ARG A 102 12.56 3.79 3.33
N CYS A 103 13.00 3.52 4.55
CA CYS A 103 12.18 3.64 5.75
C CYS A 103 12.89 4.48 6.82
N GLY A 104 12.18 4.91 7.85
CA GLY A 104 12.73 5.37 9.11
C GLY A 104 12.95 4.18 10.04
N LYS A 105 12.11 4.06 11.07
CA LYS A 105 12.16 2.90 11.98
C LYS A 105 11.41 1.71 11.39
N VAL A 106 12.02 0.54 11.52
CA VAL A 106 11.40 -0.75 11.21
C VAL A 106 11.47 -1.62 12.46
N GLY A 107 10.32 -2.11 12.93
CA GLY A 107 10.23 -2.95 14.12
C GLY A 107 10.63 -4.41 13.88
N GLY A 108 10.62 -4.85 12.63
CA GLY A 108 11.07 -6.16 12.18
C GLY A 108 12.33 -6.12 11.31
N SER A 109 12.43 -7.09 10.40
CA SER A 109 13.52 -7.22 9.43
C SER A 109 13.23 -6.45 8.14
N ILE A 110 14.27 -6.17 7.36
CA ILE A 110 14.14 -5.60 6.01
C ILE A 110 14.77 -6.57 5.02
N ASP A 111 13.99 -7.09 4.07
CA ASP A 111 14.46 -7.77 2.86
C ASP A 111 14.23 -6.88 1.64
N ALA A 112 15.27 -6.70 0.83
CA ALA A 112 15.23 -5.83 -0.34
C ALA A 112 16.06 -6.44 -1.47
N GLY A 113 15.48 -6.51 -2.67
CA GLY A 113 16.23 -6.85 -3.88
C GLY A 113 17.25 -5.78 -4.29
N GLY A 114 17.09 -4.54 -3.80
CA GLY A 114 17.95 -3.40 -4.05
C GLY A 114 18.60 -2.83 -2.79
N SER A 115 18.83 -1.51 -2.79
CA SER A 115 19.47 -0.83 -1.65
C SER A 115 18.50 -0.63 -0.49
N VAL A 116 19.02 -0.74 0.74
CA VAL A 116 18.29 -0.39 1.97
C VAL A 116 18.82 0.93 2.52
N ARG A 117 17.90 1.87 2.79
CA ARG A 117 18.17 3.09 3.56
C ARG A 117 17.17 3.15 4.71
N HIS A 118 17.65 2.99 5.94
CA HIS A 118 16.82 3.05 7.15
C HIS A 118 17.53 3.87 8.25
N GLY A 119 16.77 4.58 9.09
CA GLY A 119 17.29 5.42 10.17
C GLY A 119 16.27 6.35 10.81
#